data_AF-A0AAJ1Q7I3-F1
#
_entry.id   AF-A0AAJ1Q7I3-F1
#
_cell.length_a   1.000
_cell.length_b   1.000
_cell.length_c   1.000
_cell.angle_alpha   90.00
_cell.angle_beta   90.00
_cell.angle_gamma   90.00
#
_symmetry.space_group_name_H-M   'P 1'
#
loop_
_entity.id
_entity.type
_entity.pdbx_description
1 polymer ?
#
loop_
_entity_poly.entity_id
_entity_poly.type
_entity_poly.pdbx_seq_one_letter_code
_entity_poly.pdbx_strand_id
1 'polypeptide(L)'
;MSEDKFLSDYSPRDAVWDTQRTLTDSVGGIYQTAAEFERYALRMASCSGLLRFGWSTIMETGETRLRLRSAQFCRVRHCPVCQWRRTLMWQARFYQALPKIVV
;
A
#
# COMPACT_ATOMS: atom_id res chain seq x y z
N MET A 1 7.10 2.75 24.31
CA MET A 1 7.40 2.55 22.87
C MET A 1 6.45 1.45 22.41
N SER A 2 5.50 1.75 21.52
CA SER A 2 4.61 0.70 21.02
C SER A 2 5.42 -0.26 20.17
N GLU A 3 5.23 -1.55 20.39
CA GLU A 3 5.77 -2.62 19.56
C GLU A 3 5.34 -2.38 18.10
N ASP A 4 6.28 -2.29 17.18
CA ASP A 4 5.99 -2.16 15.75
C ASP A 4 5.35 -3.46 15.28
N LYS A 5 4.03 -3.45 15.14
CA LYS A 5 3.25 -4.60 14.68
C LYS A 5 3.25 -4.64 13.17
N PHE A 6 3.72 -5.74 12.61
CA PHE A 6 3.66 -5.98 11.17
C PHE A 6 2.26 -6.41 10.77
N LEU A 7 1.87 -6.11 9.54
CA LEU A 7 0.58 -6.57 9.02
C LEU A 7 0.60 -8.09 8.81
N SER A 8 1.76 -8.66 8.53
CA SER A 8 2.00 -10.11 8.48
C SER A 8 1.64 -10.84 9.76
N ASP A 9 1.73 -10.17 10.92
CA ASP A 9 1.40 -10.78 12.22
C ASP A 9 -0.10 -11.06 12.35
N TYR A 10 -0.93 -10.28 11.64
CA TYR A 10 -2.38 -10.46 11.57
C TYR A 10 -2.79 -11.33 10.38
N SER A 11 -2.07 -11.24 9.27
CA SER A 11 -2.39 -11.91 8.02
C SER A 11 -1.11 -12.19 7.23
N PRO A 12 -0.64 -13.46 7.17
CA PRO A 12 0.59 -13.80 6.45
C PRO A 12 0.60 -13.40 4.97
N ARG A 13 -0.59 -13.30 4.35
CA ARG A 13 -0.76 -12.87 2.95
C ARG A 13 -0.41 -11.41 2.73
N ASP A 14 -0.43 -10.61 3.79
CA ASP A 14 -0.21 -9.17 3.72
C ASP A 14 1.26 -8.76 3.97
N ALA A 15 2.18 -9.72 4.08
CA ALA A 15 3.63 -9.47 4.26
C ALA A 15 4.27 -8.59 3.16
N VAL A 16 3.67 -8.55 1.97
CA VAL A 16 4.09 -7.62 0.90
C VAL A 16 3.93 -6.17 1.36
N TRP A 17 2.91 -5.86 2.16
CA TRP A 17 2.71 -4.52 2.71
C TRP A 17 3.90 -4.09 3.58
N ASP A 18 4.34 -4.97 4.47
CA ASP A 18 5.45 -4.71 5.38
C ASP A 18 6.74 -4.46 4.58
N THR A 19 7.00 -5.29 3.57
CA THR A 19 8.15 -5.10 2.66
C THR A 19 8.11 -3.73 1.99
N GLN A 20 6.97 -3.34 1.41
CA GLN A 20 6.84 -2.05 0.74
C GLN A 20 6.94 -0.88 1.72
N ARG A 21 6.42 -1.05 2.94
CA ARG A 21 6.49 -0.04 4.00
C ARG A 21 7.95 0.17 4.44
N THR A 22 8.70 -0.90 4.70
CA THR A 22 10.12 -0.83 5.04
C THR A 22 10.94 -0.15 3.94
N LEU A 23 10.72 -0.50 2.67
CA LEU A 23 11.38 0.17 1.55
C LEU A 23 11.03 1.67 1.50
N THR A 24 9.80 2.03 1.84
CA THR A 24 9.38 3.44 1.91
C THR A 24 10.08 4.20 3.03
N ASP A 25 10.33 3.57 4.18
CA ASP A 25 11.15 4.16 5.25
C ASP A 25 12.59 4.35 4.81
N SER A 26 13.20 3.36 4.15
CA SER A 26 14.57 3.49 3.63
C SER A 26 14.70 4.65 2.64
N VAL A 27 13.76 4.78 1.70
CA VAL A 27 13.76 5.91 0.74
C VAL A 27 13.49 7.24 1.47
N GLY A 28 12.61 7.25 2.47
CA GLY A 28 12.39 8.42 3.33
C GLY A 28 13.66 8.86 4.05
N GLY A 29 14.43 7.91 4.59
CA GLY A 29 15.73 8.16 5.21
C GLY A 29 16.76 8.73 4.25
N ILE A 30 16.81 8.26 2.99
CA ILE A 30 17.66 8.85 1.96
C ILE A 30 17.28 10.31 1.71
N TYR A 31 15.98 10.63 1.57
CA TYR A 31 15.54 12.01 1.38
C TYR A 31 15.84 12.91 2.58
N GLN A 32 15.88 12.35 3.79
CA GLN A 32 16.21 13.12 4.99
C GLN A 32 17.67 13.60 5.02
N THR A 33 18.56 13.01 4.21
CA THR A 33 19.98 13.41 4.15
C THR A 33 20.23 14.78 3.54
N ALA A 34 19.27 15.33 2.79
CA ALA A 34 19.38 16.64 2.15
C ALA A 34 18.18 17.52 2.48
N ALA A 35 18.44 18.73 2.98
CA ALA A 35 17.41 19.67 3.44
C ALA A 35 16.36 20.00 2.36
N GLU A 36 16.75 20.03 1.09
CA GLU A 36 15.84 20.27 -0.04
C GLU A 36 14.74 19.19 -0.19
N PHE A 37 14.96 17.98 0.33
CA PHE A 37 14.01 16.86 0.26
C PHE A 37 13.29 16.55 1.58
N GLU A 38 13.45 17.38 2.61
CA GLU A 38 12.83 17.18 3.92
C GLU A 38 11.30 16.98 3.81
N ARG A 39 10.64 17.78 2.96
CA ARG A 39 9.19 17.65 2.71
C ARG A 39 8.80 16.28 2.14
N TYR A 40 9.67 15.66 1.33
CA TYR A 40 9.43 14.33 0.78
C TYR A 40 9.59 13.25 1.85
N ALA A 41 10.62 13.35 2.68
CA ALA A 41 10.82 12.46 3.82
C ALA A 41 9.61 12.45 4.77
N LEU A 42 9.13 13.64 5.18
CA LEU A 42 7.96 13.79 6.06
C LEU A 42 6.68 13.17 5.47
N ARG A 43 6.47 13.34 4.17
CA ARG A 43 5.32 12.75 3.47
C ARG A 43 5.45 11.23 3.34
N MET A 44 6.66 10.69 3.18
CA MET A 44 6.88 9.25 3.16
C MET A 44 6.67 8.61 4.52
N ALA A 45 7.09 9.28 5.61
CA ALA A 45 6.88 8.81 6.98
C ALA A 45 5.38 8.64 7.33
N SER A 46 4.52 9.53 6.82
CA SER A 46 3.06 9.45 6.99
C SER A 46 2.38 8.50 5.99
N CYS A 47 3.07 8.08 4.93
CA CYS A 47 2.50 7.20 3.92
C CYS A 47 2.15 5.84 4.53
N SER A 48 0.95 5.33 4.23
CA SER A 48 0.47 4.03 4.71
C SER A 48 0.50 3.83 6.23
N GLY A 49 0.62 4.91 7.02
CA GLY A 49 0.71 4.83 8.48
C GLY A 49 -0.58 4.38 9.16
N LEU A 50 -1.73 4.53 8.50
CA LEU A 50 -3.02 4.03 9.00
C LEU A 50 -3.76 3.27 7.90
N LEU A 51 -4.13 2.03 8.20
CA LEU A 51 -4.92 1.16 7.35
C LEU A 51 -6.29 0.94 7.97
N ARG A 52 -7.34 1.37 7.27
CA ARG A 52 -8.71 1.13 7.71
C ARG A 52 -9.29 -0.02 6.92
N PHE A 53 -9.59 -1.09 7.63
CA PHE A 53 -10.22 -2.27 7.09
C PHE A 53 -11.72 -2.26 7.39
N GLY A 54 -12.48 -2.91 6.54
CA GLY A 54 -13.91 -3.13 6.74
C GLY A 54 -14.35 -4.45 6.13
N TRP A 55 -15.40 -5.03 6.70
CA TRP A 55 -16.00 -6.26 6.20
C TRP A 55 -16.60 -6.04 4.80
N SER A 56 -16.48 -7.06 3.96
CA SER A 56 -17.04 -7.11 2.61
C SER A 56 -17.57 -8.51 2.37
N THR A 57 -18.89 -8.64 2.25
CA THR A 57 -19.56 -9.89 1.88
C THR A 57 -19.61 -10.01 0.36
N ILE A 58 -19.20 -11.16 -0.16
CA ILE A 58 -19.32 -11.50 -1.58
C ILE A 58 -20.74 -12.04 -1.77
N MET A 59 -21.57 -11.34 -2.55
CA MET A 59 -22.98 -11.71 -2.70
C MET A 59 -23.18 -13.09 -3.37
N GLU A 60 -22.25 -13.49 -4.23
CA GLU A 60 -22.31 -14.77 -4.97
C GLU A 60 -22.00 -15.98 -4.09
N THR A 61 -21.10 -15.85 -3.12
CA THR A 61 -20.64 -16.98 -2.27
C THR A 61 -21.10 -16.89 -0.82
N GLY A 62 -21.61 -15.73 -0.38
CA GLY A 62 -21.94 -15.45 1.03
C GLY A 62 -20.71 -15.27 1.93
N GLU A 63 -19.48 -15.47 1.41
CA GLU A 63 -18.26 -15.33 2.19
C GLU A 63 -18.00 -13.87 2.56
N THR A 64 -17.72 -13.63 3.84
CA THR A 64 -17.33 -12.31 4.34
C THR A 64 -15.82 -12.26 4.53
N ARG A 65 -15.17 -11.30 3.88
CA ARG A 65 -13.73 -11.05 4.02
C ARG A 65 -13.44 -9.64 4.48
N LEU A 66 -12.36 -9.49 5.22
CA LEU A 66 -11.82 -8.18 5.57
C LEU A 66 -11.14 -7.57 4.34
N ARG A 67 -11.49 -6.32 4.00
CA ARG A 67 -10.89 -5.59 2.88
C ARG A 67 -10.39 -4.22 3.32
N LEU A 68 -9.25 -3.81 2.76
CA LEU A 68 -8.73 -2.45 2.95
C LEU A 68 -9.70 -1.45 2.30
N ARG A 69 -10.30 -0.58 3.11
CA ARG A 69 -11.26 0.45 2.68
C ARG A 69 -10.57 1.77 2.38
N SER A 70 -9.64 2.18 3.24
CA SER A 70 -8.89 3.41 3.04
C SER A 70 -7.51 3.34 3.66
N ALA A 71 -6.56 3.98 2.99
CA ALA A 71 -5.21 4.25 3.50
C ALA A 71 -4.75 5.60 2.95
N GLN A 72 -3.86 6.27 3.67
CA GLN A 72 -3.24 7.51 3.20
C GLN A 72 -2.04 7.17 2.31
N PHE A 73 -2.02 7.71 1.09
CA PHE A 73 -0.89 7.56 0.16
C PHE A 73 -0.27 8.91 -0.12
N CYS A 74 1.05 9.01 0.07
CA CYS A 74 1.74 10.28 -0.06
C CYS A 74 1.84 10.76 -1.51
N ARG A 75 1.85 9.86 -2.51
CA ARG A 75 2.03 10.15 -3.95
C ARG A 75 3.34 10.88 -4.28
N VAL A 76 4.34 10.82 -3.40
CA VAL A 76 5.69 11.32 -3.68
C VAL A 76 6.33 10.43 -4.75
N ARG A 77 7.09 11.04 -5.66
CA ARG A 77 7.83 10.30 -6.68
C ARG A 77 8.77 9.30 -6.01
N HIS A 78 8.87 8.09 -6.57
CA HIS A 78 9.68 7.00 -6.03
C HIS A 78 9.25 6.44 -4.65
N CYS A 79 8.10 6.83 -4.09
CA CYS A 79 7.55 6.13 -2.91
C CYS A 79 7.20 4.67 -3.27
N PRO A 80 7.87 3.65 -2.67
CA PRO A 80 7.63 2.24 -2.97
C PRO A 80 6.17 1.82 -2.78
N VAL A 81 5.55 2.14 -1.64
CA VAL A 81 4.12 1.85 -1.39
C VAL A 81 3.22 2.46 -2.47
N CYS A 82 3.40 3.74 -2.80
CA CYS A 82 2.54 4.40 -3.79
C CYS A 82 2.73 3.82 -5.19
N GLN A 83 3.97 3.48 -5.57
CA GLN A 83 4.27 2.86 -6.87
C GLN A 83 3.68 1.44 -6.96
N TRP A 84 3.89 0.62 -5.93
CA TRP A 84 3.29 -0.72 -5.87
C TRP A 84 1.76 -0.67 -5.97
N ARG A 85 1.10 0.22 -5.22
CA ARG A 85 -0.36 0.42 -5.29
C ARG A 85 -0.82 0.88 -6.68
N ARG A 86 -0.03 1.71 -7.35
CA ARG A 86 -0.29 2.12 -8.74
C ARG A 86 -0.20 0.92 -9.68
N THR A 87 0.82 0.07 -9.54
CA THR A 87 0.97 -1.15 -10.35
C THR A 87 -0.21 -2.10 -10.17
N LEU A 88 -0.65 -2.36 -8.92
CA LEU A 88 -1.82 -3.22 -8.66
C LEU A 88 -3.11 -2.67 -9.28
N MET A 89 -3.31 -1.35 -9.23
CA MET A 89 -4.46 -0.71 -9.86
C MET A 89 -4.44 -0.90 -11.39
N TRP A 90 -3.29 -0.73 -12.03
CA TRP A 90 -3.14 -0.96 -13.46
C TRP A 90 -3.30 -2.42 -13.85
N GLN A 91 -2.75 -3.35 -13.07
CA GLN A 91 -2.94 -4.77 -13.26
C GLN A 91 -4.43 -5.16 -13.19
N ALA A 92 -5.17 -4.63 -12.22
CA ALA A 92 -6.61 -4.85 -12.12
C ALA A 92 -7.38 -4.30 -13.33
N ARG A 93 -7.05 -3.08 -13.79
CA ARG A 93 -7.65 -2.50 -15.00
C ARG A 93 -7.34 -3.32 -16.24
N PHE A 94 -6.12 -3.84 -16.36
CA PHE A 94 -5.74 -4.72 -17.45
C PHE A 94 -6.56 -6.01 -17.46
N TYR A 95 -6.68 -6.70 -16.32
CA TYR A 95 -7.51 -7.90 -16.22
C TYR A 95 -8.98 -7.64 -16.56
N GLN A 96 -9.53 -6.47 -16.18
CA GLN A 96 -10.89 -6.07 -16.57
C GLN A 96 -11.04 -5.78 -18.06
N ALA A 97 -9.97 -5.31 -18.71
CA ALA A 97 -9.96 -5.01 -20.14
C ALA A 97 -9.68 -6.25 -21.00
N LEU A 98 -9.03 -7.29 -20.48
CA LEU A 98 -8.68 -8.51 -21.21
C LEU A 98 -9.83 -9.11 -22.04
N PRO A 99 -11.06 -9.27 -21.52
CA PRO A 99 -12.16 -9.83 -22.31
C PRO A 99 -12.53 -9.02 -23.57
N LYS A 100 -12.09 -7.75 -23.66
CA LYS A 100 -12.33 -6.90 -24.84
C LYS A 100 -11.20 -6.96 -25.87
N ILE A 101 -10.06 -7.55 -25.50
CA ILE A 101 -8.82 -7.57 -26.31
C ILE A 101 -8.55 -8.97 -26.85
N VAL A 102 -8.92 -10.01 -26.10
CA VAL A 102 -8.62 -11.42 -26.41
C VAL A 102 -9.83 -12.13 -27.06
N VAL A 103 -10.81 -11.37 -27.55
CA VAL A 103 -11.98 -11.87 -28.31
C VAL A 103 -11.85 -11.45 -29.77
#